data_AF-A0A915KFM0-F1
#
_entry.id   AF-A0A915KFM0-F1
#
_cell.length_a   1.000
_cell.length_b   1.000
_cell.length_c   1.000
_cell.angle_alpha   90.00
_cell.angle_beta   90.00
_cell.angle_gamma   90.00
#
_symmetry.space_group_name_H-M   'P 1'
#
loop_
_entity.id
_entity.type
_entity.pdbx_description
1 polymer ?
#
loop_
_entity_poly.entity_id
_entity_poly.type
_entity_poly.pdbx_seq_one_letter_code
_entity_poly.pdbx_strand_id
1 'polypeptide(L)'
;TPAPSRNVDLVDSEDHSNYDQLIYSQIEKNAKFQIGMKLEAIDVYNVFNSITAATVRRLFRNGQMEIVYDGSPSDGIIVDDRSDYIFPVAYCQSQNIQMSKPDNFAKKTAFNWSDYFKQTNSEGASFVYFKK
;
A
#
# COMPACT_ATOMS: atom_id res chain seq x y z
N THR A 1 -38.53 -41.07 -21.50
CA THR A 1 -38.98 -39.66 -21.41
C THR A 1 -37.79 -38.81 -21.05
N PRO A 2 -37.34 -37.84 -21.87
CA PRO A 2 -36.34 -36.89 -21.42
C PRO A 2 -37.03 -35.79 -20.60
N ALA A 3 -36.46 -35.47 -19.44
CA ALA A 3 -36.88 -34.35 -18.60
C ALA A 3 -36.53 -33.02 -19.29
N PRO A 4 -37.30 -31.94 -19.06
CA PRO A 4 -36.99 -30.64 -19.64
C PRO A 4 -35.73 -30.07 -18.98
N SER A 5 -34.73 -29.79 -19.80
CA SER A 5 -33.56 -29.01 -19.44
C SER A 5 -34.03 -27.65 -18.89
N ARG A 6 -33.82 -27.41 -17.59
CA ARG A 6 -33.96 -26.07 -17.02
C ARG A 6 -32.94 -25.18 -17.74
N ASN A 7 -33.44 -24.17 -18.46
CA ASN A 7 -32.65 -22.99 -18.77
C ASN A 7 -32.14 -22.43 -17.44
N VAL A 8 -30.85 -22.62 -17.19
CA VAL A 8 -30.12 -21.78 -16.24
C VAL A 8 -29.96 -20.46 -16.97
N ASP A 9 -30.85 -19.52 -16.63
CA ASP A 9 -30.79 -18.16 -17.09
C ASP A 9 -29.36 -17.64 -16.92
N LEU A 10 -28.86 -17.03 -17.99
CA LEU A 10 -27.65 -16.22 -18.03
C LEU A 10 -27.83 -15.13 -16.98
N VAL A 11 -27.27 -15.34 -15.79
CA VAL A 11 -27.13 -14.27 -14.80
C VAL A 11 -26.05 -13.35 -15.35
N ASP A 12 -26.46 -12.17 -15.81
CA ASP A 12 -25.63 -11.15 -16.43
C ASP A 12 -24.34 -10.92 -15.62
N SER A 13 -23.20 -11.12 -16.26
CA SER A 13 -21.85 -10.88 -15.74
C SER A 13 -21.58 -9.42 -15.36
N GLU A 14 -22.50 -8.50 -15.69
CA GLU A 14 -22.36 -7.06 -15.46
C GLU A 14 -22.66 -6.65 -14.01
N ASP A 15 -23.44 -7.45 -13.26
CA ASP A 15 -23.88 -7.07 -11.90
C ASP A 15 -22.78 -7.24 -10.84
N HIS A 16 -21.92 -8.26 -10.94
CA HIS A 16 -20.83 -8.49 -9.97
C HIS A 16 -19.78 -7.37 -9.94
N SER A 17 -19.51 -6.74 -11.09
CA SER A 17 -18.51 -5.67 -11.19
C SER A 17 -18.89 -4.41 -10.41
N ASN A 18 -20.19 -4.08 -10.36
CA ASN A 18 -20.69 -2.89 -9.69
C ASN A 18 -20.67 -3.07 -8.16
N TYR A 19 -21.01 -4.26 -7.66
CA TYR A 19 -20.89 -4.57 -6.23
C TYR A 19 -19.44 -4.54 -5.76
N ASP A 20 -18.51 -5.10 -6.54
CA ASP A 20 -17.09 -5.06 -6.21
C ASP A 20 -16.57 -3.62 -6.17
N GLN A 21 -16.92 -2.81 -7.18
CA GLN A 21 -16.54 -1.39 -7.22
C GLN A 21 -17.11 -0.59 -6.04
N LEU A 22 -18.37 -0.83 -5.68
CA LEU A 22 -19.03 -0.20 -4.53
C LEU A 22 -18.33 -0.57 -3.22
N ILE A 23 -17.96 -1.84 -3.07
CA ILE A 23 -17.23 -2.34 -1.91
C ILE A 23 -15.86 -1.67 -1.81
N TYR A 24 -15.08 -1.61 -2.89
CA TYR A 24 -13.77 -0.96 -2.88
C TYR A 24 -13.87 0.51 -2.50
N SER A 25 -14.84 1.23 -3.07
CA SER A 25 -15.12 2.63 -2.72
C SER A 25 -15.46 2.79 -1.23
N GLN A 26 -16.26 1.88 -0.67
CA GLN A 26 -16.64 1.93 0.74
C GLN A 26 -15.47 1.61 1.68
N ILE A 27 -14.58 0.70 1.29
CA ILE A 27 -13.33 0.40 2.02
C ILE A 27 -12.46 1.65 2.06
N GLU A 28 -12.16 2.24 0.90
CA GLU A 28 -11.31 3.43 0.80
C GLU A 28 -11.86 4.60 1.61
N LYS A 29 -13.17 4.87 1.50
CA LYS A 29 -13.81 5.99 2.20
C LYS A 29 -13.74 5.87 3.73
N ASN A 30 -13.75 4.64 4.25
CA ASN A 30 -13.77 4.38 5.69
C ASN A 30 -12.38 4.04 6.27
N ALA A 31 -11.38 3.85 5.41
CA ALA A 31 -10.05 3.46 5.83
C ALA A 31 -9.27 4.66 6.39
N LYS A 32 -8.45 4.37 7.41
CA LYS A 32 -7.51 5.36 7.96
C LYS A 32 -6.34 5.60 7.01
N PHE A 33 -5.79 4.51 6.48
CA PHE A 33 -4.83 4.53 5.39
C PHE A 33 -5.57 4.71 4.07
N GLN A 34 -4.99 5.49 3.17
CA GLN A 34 -5.53 5.70 1.83
C GLN A 34 -4.51 5.23 0.78
N ILE A 35 -5.02 4.79 -0.37
CA ILE A 35 -4.19 4.44 -1.51
C ILE A 35 -3.37 5.67 -1.93
N GLY A 36 -2.08 5.47 -2.18
CA GLY A 36 -1.14 6.54 -2.53
C GLY A 36 -0.45 7.19 -1.33
N MET A 37 -0.91 6.96 -0.09
CA MET A 37 -0.18 7.41 1.09
C MET A 37 1.18 6.71 1.17
N LYS A 38 2.20 7.46 1.59
CA LYS A 38 3.56 6.96 1.76
C LYS A 38 3.90 6.65 3.20
N LEU A 39 4.79 5.69 3.39
CA LEU A 39 5.30 5.25 4.67
C LEU A 39 6.74 4.73 4.54
N GLU A 40 7.37 4.40 5.65
CA GLU A 40 8.66 3.72 5.69
C GLU A 40 8.44 2.21 5.89
N ALA A 41 9.13 1.36 5.15
CA ALA A 41 8.98 -0.09 5.27
C ALA A 41 10.32 -0.84 5.15
N ILE A 42 10.45 -1.94 5.89
CA ILE A 42 11.57 -2.89 5.73
C ILE A 42 11.41 -3.59 4.39
N ASP A 43 12.37 -3.39 3.49
CA ASP A 43 12.42 -4.11 2.22
C ASP A 43 12.90 -5.55 2.43
N VAL A 44 11.95 -6.49 2.52
CA VAL A 44 12.21 -7.92 2.70
C VAL A 44 12.81 -8.60 1.46
N TYR A 45 12.80 -7.93 0.31
CA TYR A 45 13.43 -8.43 -0.93
C TYR A 45 14.87 -7.93 -1.07
N ASN A 46 15.26 -6.92 -0.28
CA ASN A 46 16.63 -6.45 -0.20
C ASN A 46 17.44 -7.30 0.78
N VAL A 47 18.62 -7.78 0.36
CA VAL A 47 19.49 -8.65 1.18
C VAL A 47 19.93 -8.04 2.52
N PHE A 48 19.85 -6.72 2.68
CA PHE A 48 20.20 -6.00 3.91
C PHE A 48 18.98 -5.68 4.78
N ASN A 49 17.76 -6.05 4.38
CA ASN A 49 16.51 -5.70 5.06
C ASN A 49 16.45 -4.20 5.46
N SER A 50 16.91 -3.33 4.57
CA SER A 50 16.97 -1.88 4.82
C SER A 50 15.57 -1.27 4.82
N ILE A 51 15.38 -0.18 5.58
CA ILE A 51 14.13 0.59 5.54
C ILE A 51 14.17 1.56 4.36
N THR A 52 13.15 1.53 3.49
CA THR A 52 12.97 2.39 2.32
C THR A 52 11.57 3.01 2.28
N ALA A 53 11.30 3.90 1.33
CA ALA A 53 9.98 4.48 1.14
C ALA A 53 9.08 3.45 0.46
N ALA A 54 7.84 3.38 0.92
CA ALA A 54 6.82 2.53 0.33
C ALA A 54 5.49 3.29 0.20
N THR A 55 4.65 2.81 -0.71
CA THR A 55 3.35 3.39 -1.02
C THR A 55 2.25 2.37 -0.79
N VAL A 56 1.14 2.79 -0.15
CA VAL A 56 -0.08 1.99 -0.04
C VAL A 56 -0.68 1.79 -1.44
N ARG A 57 -0.67 0.56 -1.93
CA ARG A 57 -1.16 0.20 -3.28
C ARG A 57 -2.62 -0.27 -3.26
N ARG A 58 -3.01 -1.04 -2.24
CA ARG A 58 -4.36 -1.60 -2.10
C ARG A 58 -4.79 -1.70 -0.65
N LEU A 59 -6.10 -1.66 -0.42
CA LEU A 59 -6.73 -1.84 0.89
C LEU A 59 -7.63 -3.07 0.87
N PHE A 60 -7.72 -3.76 2.01
CA PHE A 60 -8.54 -4.96 2.17
C PHE A 60 -9.63 -4.76 3.22
N ARG A 61 -10.72 -5.52 3.12
CA ARG A 61 -11.90 -5.42 4.01
C ARG A 61 -11.57 -5.63 5.49
N ASN A 62 -10.55 -6.43 5.79
CA ASN A 62 -10.13 -6.76 7.15
C ASN A 62 -9.18 -5.71 7.77
N GLY A 63 -8.98 -4.57 7.10
CA GLY A 63 -8.10 -3.49 7.57
C GLY A 63 -6.61 -3.70 7.26
N GLN A 64 -6.27 -4.76 6.52
CA GLN A 64 -4.93 -4.91 5.95
C GLN A 64 -4.77 -3.99 4.73
N MET A 65 -3.52 -3.77 4.36
CA MET A 65 -3.13 -3.04 3.17
C MET A 65 -1.96 -3.72 2.48
N GLU A 66 -1.92 -3.60 1.17
CA GLU A 66 -0.73 -3.93 0.40
C GLU A 66 0.12 -2.69 0.23
N ILE A 67 1.40 -2.80 0.54
CA ILE A 67 2.40 -1.76 0.32
C ILE A 67 3.40 -2.22 -0.74
N VAL A 68 3.87 -1.30 -1.56
CA VAL A 68 4.95 -1.54 -2.52
C VAL A 68 6.13 -0.64 -2.22
N TYR A 69 7.34 -1.16 -2.42
CA TYR A 69 8.55 -0.37 -2.25
C TYR A 69 8.72 0.58 -3.43
N ASP A 70 8.91 1.87 -3.14
CA ASP A 70 9.02 2.87 -4.17
C ASP A 70 10.30 2.64 -4.99
N GLY A 71 10.18 2.64 -6.33
CA GLY A 71 11.31 2.44 -7.23
C GLY A 71 11.72 0.98 -7.45
N SER A 72 11.14 0.04 -6.70
CA SER A 72 11.39 -1.40 -6.85
C SER A 72 10.37 -2.04 -7.81
N PRO A 73 10.80 -3.00 -8.67
CA PRO A 73 9.89 -3.81 -9.46
C PRO A 73 9.30 -4.99 -8.67
N SER A 74 9.72 -5.19 -7.41
CA SER A 74 9.26 -6.30 -6.57
C SER A 74 7.76 -6.24 -6.28
N ASP A 75 7.19 -7.40 -5.98
CA ASP A 75 5.84 -7.49 -5.47
C ASP A 75 5.67 -6.75 -4.15
N GLY A 76 4.43 -6.34 -3.88
CA GLY A 76 4.06 -5.74 -2.61
C GLY A 76 3.90 -6.79 -1.52
N ILE A 77 4.02 -6.35 -0.26
CA ILE A 77 3.70 -7.17 0.90
C ILE A 77 2.38 -6.71 1.51
N ILE A 78 1.65 -7.64 2.12
CA ILE A 78 0.41 -7.36 2.84
C ILE A 78 0.72 -7.19 4.32
N VAL A 79 0.30 -6.08 4.90
CA VAL A 79 0.56 -5.67 6.28
C VAL A 79 -0.70 -5.11 6.93
N ASP A 80 -0.72 -5.04 8.26
CA ASP A 80 -1.72 -4.30 9.02
C ASP A 80 -1.07 -3.16 9.83
N ASP A 81 -1.90 -2.41 10.57
CA ASP A 81 -1.49 -1.24 11.36
C ASP A 81 -0.56 -1.53 12.55
N ARG A 82 -0.33 -2.81 12.87
CA ARG A 82 0.56 -3.28 13.95
C ARG A 82 1.83 -3.94 13.43
N SER A 83 1.96 -4.09 12.11
CA SER A 83 3.08 -4.79 11.50
C SER A 83 4.43 -4.14 11.85
N ASP A 84 5.39 -4.96 12.27
CA ASP A 84 6.77 -4.53 12.52
C ASP A 84 7.51 -4.09 11.25
N TYR A 85 6.98 -4.47 10.08
CA TYR A 85 7.58 -4.16 8.78
C TYR A 85 7.30 -2.74 8.26
N ILE A 86 6.38 -1.99 8.89
CA ILE A 86 6.03 -0.63 8.48
C ILE A 86 6.20 0.38 9.60
N PHE A 87 6.47 1.63 9.22
CA PHE A 87 6.68 2.75 10.12
C PHE A 87 6.10 4.03 9.51
N PRO A 88 5.70 5.00 10.35
CA PRO A 88 5.33 6.31 9.83
C PRO A 88 6.50 7.02 9.17
N VAL A 89 6.16 7.99 8.32
CA VAL A 89 7.15 8.87 7.71
C VAL A 89 8.00 9.55 8.78
N ALA A 90 9.31 9.64 8.51
CA ALA A 90 10.35 10.19 9.39
C ALA A 90 10.72 9.31 10.60
N TYR A 91 10.29 8.04 10.65
CA TYR A 91 10.73 7.10 11.68
C TYR A 91 12.25 6.92 11.68
N CYS A 92 12.87 6.63 10.53
CA CYS A 92 14.31 6.48 10.39
C CYS A 92 15.07 7.69 10.92
N GLN A 93 14.61 8.90 10.55
CA GLN A 93 15.20 10.15 11.03
C GLN A 93 15.10 10.25 12.56
N SER A 94 13.97 9.90 13.17
CA SER A 94 13.78 9.94 14.62
C SER A 94 14.67 8.96 15.38
N GLN A 95 15.03 7.84 14.75
CA GLN A 95 15.84 6.78 15.34
C GLN A 95 17.33 6.87 14.96
N ASN A 96 17.74 7.92 14.24
CA ASN A 96 19.08 8.04 13.65
C ASN A 96 19.46 6.83 12.77
N ILE A 97 18.49 6.22 12.10
CA ILE A 97 18.67 5.14 11.13
C ILE A 97 18.82 5.77 9.74
N GLN A 98 19.81 5.31 8.98
CA GLN A 98 19.96 5.72 7.59
C GLN A 98 18.96 4.95 6.71
N MET A 99 17.99 5.68 6.18
CA MET A 99 17.03 5.17 5.21
C MET A 99 17.72 4.91 3.86
N SER A 100 17.41 3.77 3.24
CA SER A 100 17.81 3.52 1.85
C SER A 100 16.95 4.37 0.91
N LYS A 101 17.55 4.79 -0.22
CA LYS A 101 16.81 5.57 -1.21
C LYS A 101 15.89 4.65 -1.99
N PRO A 102 14.70 5.11 -2.39
CA PRO A 102 13.93 4.46 -3.45
C PRO A 102 14.83 4.31 -4.68
N ASP A 103 14.85 3.12 -5.28
CA ASP A 103 15.62 2.88 -6.50
C ASP A 103 15.14 3.86 -7.57
N ASN A 104 16.09 4.48 -8.31
CA ASN A 104 15.89 5.62 -9.22
C ASN A 104 15.84 7.03 -8.59
N PHE A 105 16.02 7.21 -7.27
CA PHE A 105 16.24 8.54 -6.70
C PHE A 105 17.67 9.04 -6.98
N ALA A 106 17.89 9.52 -8.20
CA ALA A 106 19.20 9.76 -8.84
C ALA A 106 20.10 10.85 -8.22
N LYS A 107 19.71 11.48 -7.10
CA LYS A 107 20.53 12.53 -6.48
C LYS A 107 21.57 11.94 -5.54
N LYS A 108 22.81 12.45 -5.61
CA LYS A 108 23.91 12.12 -4.67
C LYS A 108 23.64 12.55 -3.22
N THR A 109 22.60 13.34 -2.98
CA THR A 109 22.21 13.85 -1.65
C THR A 109 21.43 12.82 -0.84
N ALA A 110 21.39 12.98 0.48
CA ALA A 110 20.52 12.16 1.34
C ALA A 110 19.04 12.26 0.91
N PHE A 111 18.27 11.20 1.18
CA PHE A 111 16.83 11.20 0.96
C PHE A 111 16.14 12.25 1.85
N ASN A 112 15.13 12.94 1.32
CA ASN A 112 14.37 13.96 2.05
C ASN A 112 12.87 13.82 1.74
N TRP A 113 12.06 13.58 2.78
CA TRP A 113 10.63 13.38 2.64
C TRP A 113 9.88 14.58 2.05
N SER A 114 10.25 15.81 2.42
CA SER A 114 9.61 17.03 1.90
C SER A 114 9.80 17.16 0.38
N ASP A 115 11.01 16.94 -0.11
CA ASP A 115 11.28 16.97 -1.55
C ASP A 115 10.59 15.82 -2.27
N TYR A 116 10.53 14.65 -1.64
CA TYR A 116 9.90 13.48 -2.21
C TYR A 116 8.38 13.63 -2.36
N PHE A 117 7.71 14.19 -1.35
CA PHE A 117 6.28 14.51 -1.42
C PHE A 117 5.97 15.50 -2.53
N LYS A 118 6.78 16.56 -2.68
CA LYS A 118 6.63 17.53 -3.77
C LYS A 118 6.80 16.88 -5.13
N GLN A 119 7.79 16.00 -5.30
CA GLN A 119 8.06 15.34 -6.57
C GLN A 119 6.94 14.37 -6.96
N THR A 120 6.37 13.67 -5.98
CA THR A 120 5.39 12.60 -6.22
C THR A 120 3.94 13.05 -6.06
N ASN A 121 3.71 14.31 -5.66
CA ASN A 121 2.39 14.85 -5.31
C ASN A 121 1.61 13.92 -4.36
N SER A 122 2.26 13.56 -3.25
CA SER A 122 1.75 12.58 -2.29
C SER A 122 1.92 13.09 -0.86
N GLU A 123 1.33 12.35 0.08
CA GLU A 123 1.40 12.62 1.51
C GLU A 123 1.80 11.38 2.29
N GLY A 124 2.31 11.60 3.50
CA GLY A 124 2.66 10.53 4.43
C GLY A 124 1.44 10.04 5.19
N ALA A 125 1.36 8.73 5.42
CA ALA A 125 0.43 8.17 6.39
C ALA A 125 0.71 8.77 7.78
N SER A 126 -0.35 9.24 8.46
CA SER A 126 -0.22 9.89 9.76
C SER A 126 0.31 8.93 10.81
N PHE A 127 1.19 9.42 11.69
CA PHE A 127 1.80 8.59 12.75
C PHE A 127 0.76 7.94 13.67
N VAL A 128 -0.39 8.58 13.89
CA VAL A 128 -1.48 8.05 14.74
C VAL A 128 -2.17 6.82 14.15
N TYR A 129 -1.90 6.49 12.88
CA TYR A 129 -2.47 5.31 12.24
C TYR A 129 -1.72 4.03 12.60
N PHE A 130 -0.48 4.13 13.06
CA PHE A 130 0.38 2.99 13.41
C PHE A 130 0.20 2.64 14.89
N LYS A 131 -0.09 1.38 15.20
CA LYS A 131 -0.34 0.88 16.56
C LYS A 131 0.87 0.08 17.05
N LYS A 132 1.95 0.79 17.33
CA LYS A 132 3.16 0.26 17.97
C LYS A 132 3.24 0.68 19.44
#